data_AF-A0AAV1L1Z8-F1
#
_entry.id   AF-A0AAV1L1Z8-F1
#
_cell.length_a   1.000
_cell.length_b   1.000
_cell.length_c   1.000
_cell.angle_alpha   90.00
_cell.angle_beta   90.00
_cell.angle_gamma   90.00
#
_symmetry.space_group_name_H-M   'P 1'
#
loop_
_entity.id
_entity.type
_entity.pdbx_description
1 polymer ?
#
loop_
_entity_poly.entity_id
_entity_poly.type
_entity_poly.pdbx_seq_one_letter_code
_entity_poly.pdbx_strand_id
1 'polypeptide(L)' 'MPKTIKSDARNIILKVFNFCEQEARGQAPIMPFNQVYKRVSAATDVSQGFISKIVKEQKNRINHRNANYNAR' A
#
# COMPACT_ATOMS: atom_id res chain seq x y z
N MET A 1 22.13 -3.37 -12.12
CA MET A 1 21.15 -3.42 -13.21
C MET A 1 19.90 -2.65 -12.78
N PRO A 2 19.36 -1.73 -13.58
CA PRO A 2 18.06 -1.16 -13.30
C PRO A 2 17.07 -2.33 -13.31
N LYS A 3 16.41 -2.59 -12.19
CA LYS A 3 15.35 -3.61 -12.17
C LYS A 3 14.23 -3.06 -13.05
N THR A 4 13.95 -3.72 -14.17
CA THR A 4 12.81 -3.38 -15.02
C THR A 4 11.54 -3.61 -14.20
N ILE A 5 10.94 -2.52 -13.72
CA ILE A 5 9.65 -2.56 -13.03
C ILE A 5 8.57 -2.72 -14.09
N LYS A 6 7.66 -3.68 -13.90
CA LYS A 6 6.48 -3.86 -14.77
C LYS A 6 5.69 -2.55 -14.88
N SER A 7 5.05 -2.31 -16.03
CA SER A 7 4.28 -1.09 -16.31
C SER A 7 3.30 -0.72 -15.20
N ASP A 8 2.60 -1.70 -14.66
CA ASP A 8 1.55 -1.46 -13.65
C ASP A 8 2.13 -0.99 -12.32
N ALA A 9 3.24 -1.60 -11.90
CA ALA A 9 3.95 -1.18 -10.71
C ALA A 9 4.57 0.22 -10.89
N ARG A 10 5.06 0.56 -12.09
CA ARG A 10 5.53 1.91 -12.41
C ARG A 10 4.39 2.93 -12.29
N ASN A 11 3.22 2.62 -12.83
CA ASN A 11 2.05 3.50 -12.77
C ASN A 11 1.62 3.75 -11.31
N ILE A 12 1.58 2.72 -10.48
CA ILE A 12 1.28 2.87 -9.04
C ILE A 12 2.32 3.75 -8.36
N ILE A 13 3.61 3.56 -8.62
CA ILE A 13 4.69 4.39 -8.04
C ILE A 13 4.50 5.86 -8.40
N LEU A 14 4.18 6.17 -9.67
CA LEU A 14 3.95 7.54 -10.12
C LEU A 14 2.71 8.17 -9.47
N LYS A 15 1.62 7.40 -9.27
CA LYS A 15 0.42 7.87 -8.55
C LYS A 15 0.73 8.19 -7.09
N VAL A 16 1.46 7.31 -6.40
CA VAL A 16 1.87 7.52 -5.00
C VAL A 16 2.79 8.74 -4.89
N PHE A 17 3.75 8.89 -5.80
CA PHE A 17 4.62 10.06 -5.83
C PHE A 17 3.83 11.36 -5.98
N ASN A 18 2.91 11.42 -6.93
CA ASN A 18 2.07 12.60 -7.15
C ASN A 18 1.15 12.92 -5.95
N PHE A 19 0.66 11.90 -5.24
CA PHE A 19 -0.08 12.08 -4.00
C PHE A 19 0.81 12.73 -2.93
N CYS A 20 2.03 12.24 -2.72
CA CYS A 20 2.97 12.81 -1.75
C CYS A 20 3.42 14.23 -2.12
N GLU A 21 3.65 14.53 -3.40
CA GLU A 21 3.96 15.89 -3.89
C GLU A 21 2.85 16.89 -3.56
N GLN A 22 1.59 16.48 -3.67
CA GLN A 22 0.47 17.33 -3.29
C GLN A 22 0.44 17.61 -1.78
N GLU A 23 0.69 16.60 -0.94
CA GLU A 23 0.81 16.79 0.52
C GLU A 23 1.98 17.68 0.88
N ALA A 24 3.13 17.52 0.20
CA ALA A 24 4.31 18.36 0.41
C ALA A 24 4.04 19.82 0.05
N ARG A 25 3.39 20.07 -1.11
CA ARG A 25 2.99 21.41 -1.55
C ARG A 25 2.01 22.07 -0.58
N GLY A 26 1.08 21.29 -0.02
CA GLY A 26 0.10 21.77 0.96
C GLY A 26 0.65 21.88 2.39
N GLN A 27 1.86 21.39 2.66
CA GLN A 27 2.44 21.24 4.01
C GLN A 27 1.51 20.56 5.02
N ALA A 28 0.59 19.73 4.52
CA ALA A 28 -0.46 19.12 5.30
C ALA A 28 -0.96 17.86 4.60
N PRO A 29 -1.43 16.86 5.35
CA PRO A 29 -2.00 15.68 4.75
C PRO A 29 -3.33 15.99 4.04
N ILE A 30 -3.52 15.48 2.83
CA ILE A 30 -4.80 15.63 2.08
C ILE A 30 -5.95 14.93 2.82
N MET A 31 -5.62 13.85 3.54
CA MET A 31 -6.54 13.11 4.40
C MET A 31 -5.87 12.77 5.74
N PRO A 32 -6.59 12.75 6.87
CA PRO A 32 -6.01 12.45 8.18
C PRO A 32 -5.18 11.16 8.21
N PHE A 33 -4.05 11.17 8.95
CA PHE A 33 -3.14 10.01 9.03
C PHE A 33 -3.79 8.74 9.58
N ASN A 34 -4.80 8.87 10.44
CA ASN A 34 -5.55 7.73 10.97
C ASN A 34 -6.48 7.07 9.92
N GLN A 35 -6.74 7.73 8.78
CA GLN A 35 -7.56 7.19 7.69
C GLN A 35 -6.72 6.38 6.69
N VAL A 36 -5.94 5.40 7.20
CA VAL A 36 -4.94 4.65 6.44
C VAL A 36 -5.48 4.06 5.14
N TYR A 37 -6.64 3.38 5.17
CA TYR A 37 -7.23 2.77 3.98
C TYR A 37 -7.62 3.80 2.91
N LYS A 38 -8.18 4.95 3.33
CA LYS A 38 -8.52 6.05 2.40
C LYS A 38 -7.27 6.63 1.77
N ARG A 39 -6.22 6.84 2.56
CA ARG A 39 -4.90 7.32 2.08
C ARG A 39 -4.30 6.38 1.03
N VAL A 40 -4.22 5.09 1.33
CA VAL A 40 -3.71 4.09 0.39
C VAL A 40 -4.58 4.04 -0.87
N SER A 41 -5.90 4.12 -0.71
CA SER A 41 -6.84 4.12 -1.83
C SER A 41 -6.59 5.29 -2.79
N ALA A 42 -6.45 6.52 -2.27
CA ALA A 42 -6.16 7.68 -3.10
C ALA A 42 -4.76 7.63 -3.74
N ALA A 43 -3.75 7.15 -3.00
CA ALA A 43 -2.38 7.12 -3.49
C ALA A 43 -2.14 6.04 -4.56
N THR A 44 -2.88 4.92 -4.49
CA THR A 44 -2.68 3.76 -5.37
C THR A 44 -3.77 3.59 -6.42
N ASP A 45 -4.89 4.31 -6.29
CA ASP A 45 -6.11 4.15 -7.10
C ASP A 45 -6.69 2.74 -7.02
N VAL A 46 -6.69 2.19 -5.81
CA VAL A 46 -7.22 0.86 -5.48
C VAL A 46 -8.36 1.01 -4.49
N SER A 47 -9.44 0.24 -4.66
CA SER A 47 -10.57 0.30 -3.73
C SER A 47 -10.17 -0.13 -2.32
N GLN A 48 -10.74 0.53 -1.30
CA GLN A 48 -10.49 0.18 0.11
C GLN A 48 -10.85 -1.28 0.43
N GLY A 49 -11.91 -1.82 -0.21
CA GLY A 49 -12.29 -3.21 -0.06
C GLY A 49 -11.21 -4.17 -0.57
N PHE A 50 -10.57 -3.86 -1.70
CA PHE A 50 -9.47 -4.69 -2.21
C PHE A 50 -8.21 -4.55 -1.36
N ILE A 51 -7.88 -3.34 -0.89
CA ILE A 51 -6.78 -3.12 0.07
C ILE A 51 -6.99 -3.93 1.34
N SER A 52 -8.22 -3.93 1.89
CA SER A 52 -8.58 -4.72 3.07
C SER A 52 -8.36 -6.22 2.86
N LYS A 53 -8.74 -6.76 1.68
CA LYS A 53 -8.48 -8.15 1.30
C LYS A 53 -6.97 -8.46 1.28
N ILE A 54 -6.16 -7.63 0.61
CA ILE A 54 -4.70 -7.79 0.54
C ILE A 54 -4.07 -7.80 1.95
N VAL A 55 -4.47 -6.86 2.82
CA VAL A 55 -3.95 -6.78 4.19
C VAL A 55 -4.33 -8.02 5.00
N LYS A 56 -5.57 -8.50 4.87
CA LYS A 56 -6.05 -9.72 5.54
C LYS A 56 -5.28 -10.97 5.06
N GLU A 57 -5.09 -11.11 3.75
CA GLU A 57 -4.32 -12.20 3.15
C GLU A 57 -2.89 -12.23 3.67
N GLN A 58 -2.22 -11.07 3.74
CA GLN A 58 -0.86 -10.99 4.26
C GLN A 58 -0.77 -11.38 5.75
N LYS A 59 -1.70 -10.94 6.59
CA LYS A 59 -1.77 -11.34 8.01
C LYS A 59 -1.90 -12.86 8.15
N ASN A 60 -2.80 -13.47 7.38
CA ASN A 60 -2.99 -14.92 7.38
C ASN A 60 -1.71 -15.66 6.96
N ARG A 61 -1.02 -15.20 5.91
CA ARG A 61 0.24 -15.79 5.45
C ARG A 61 1.33 -15.73 6.50
N ILE A 62 1.44 -14.63 7.24
CA ILE A 62 2.40 -14.48 8.35
C ILE A 62 2.04 -15.46 9.48
N ASN A 63 0.77 -15.54 9.86
CA ASN A 63 0.31 -16.46 10.91
C ASN A 63 0.60 -17.92 10.55
N HIS A 64 0.32 -18.34 9.31
CA HIS A 64 0.64 -19.69 8.85
C HIS A 64 2.14 -19.99 8.86
N ARG A 65 3.00 -19.02 8.49
CA ARG A 65 4.45 -19.18 8.57
C ARG A 65 4.92 -19.38 10.02
N ASN A 66 4.39 -18.60 10.95
CA ASN A 66 4.77 -18.69 12.37
C ASN A 66 4.31 -20.01 13.00
N ALA A 67 3.09 -20.47 12.66
CA ALA A 67 2.59 -21.77 13.10
C ALA A 67 3.50 -22.92 12.64
N ASN A 68 3.99 -22.87 11.40
CA ASN A 68 4.91 -23.88 10.86
C ASN A 68 6.32 -23.81 11.46
N TYR A 69 6.76 -22.64 11.95
CA TYR A 69 8.04 -22.49 12.64
C TYR A 69 7.97 -23.09 14.05
N ASN A 70 6.89 -22.85 14.78
CA ASN A 70 6.71 -23.33 16.16
C ASN A 70 6.38 -24.84 16.26
N ALA A 71 6.05 -25.49 15.14
CA ALA A 71 5.76 -26.93 15.07
C ALA A 71 6.99 -27.80 14.74
N ARG A 72 8.18 -27.19 14.63
CA ARG A 72 9.48 -27.84 14.40
C ARG A 72 10.36 -27.67 15.62
#